data_AF-A9MQE3-F1
#
_entry.id   AF-A9MQE3-F1
#
_cell.length_a   1.000
_cell.length_b   1.000
_cell.length_c   1.000
_cell.angle_alpha   90.00
_cell.angle_beta   90.00
_cell.angle_gamma   90.00
#
_symmetry.space_group_name_H-M   'P 1'
#
loop_
_entity.id
_entity.type
_entity.pdbx_description
1 polymer ?
#
loop_
_entity_poly.entity_id
_entity_poly.type
_entity_poly.pdbx_seq_one_letter_code
_entity_poly.pdbx_strand_id
1 'polypeptide(L)' 'MKQEEEVAMRQFWLRYFAATEKRSWLACLSAPQRLKMLTELMQWEATD' A
#
# COMPACT_ATOMS: atom_id res chain seq x y z
N MET A 1 18.86 9.22 4.95
CA MET A 1 18.83 7.73 4.87
C MET A 1 17.50 7.13 5.28
N LYS A 2 17.16 6.96 6.57
CA LYS A 2 15.91 6.25 6.96
C LYS A 2 14.62 6.84 6.34
N GLN A 3 14.53 8.16 6.31
CA GLN A 3 13.34 8.88 5.78
C GLN A 3 13.24 8.87 4.25
N GLU A 4 14.37 8.75 3.54
CA GLU A 4 14.39 8.64 2.07
C GLU A 4 13.96 7.25 1.61
N GLU A 5 14.29 6.23 2.40
CA GLU A 5 13.90 4.84 2.17
C GLU A 5 12.39 4.64 2.35
N GLU A 6 11.78 5.28 3.35
CA GLU A 6 10.32 5.30 3.51
C GLU A 6 9.59 6.00 2.36
N VAL A 7 10.12 7.13 1.89
CA VAL A 7 9.56 7.85 0.74
C VAL A 7 9.64 6.97 -0.52
N ALA A 8 10.76 6.28 -0.73
CA ALA A 8 10.93 5.36 -1.85
C ALA A 8 9.95 4.17 -1.77
N MET A 9 9.80 3.56 -0.59
CA MET A 9 8.89 2.45 -0.37
C MET A 9 7.42 2.84 -0.55
N ARG A 10 7.03 4.01 -0.07
CA ARG A 10 5.67 4.54 -0.28
C ARG A 10 5.38 4.75 -1.77
N GLN A 11 6.33 5.29 -2.52
CA GLN A 11 6.18 5.48 -3.97
C GLN A 11 6.14 4.16 -4.74
N PHE A 12 6.91 3.16 -4.32
CA PHE A 12 6.86 1.81 -4.88
C PHE A 12 5.47 1.19 -4.74
N TRP A 13 4.92 1.18 -3.51
CA TRP A 13 3.60 0.59 -3.24
C TRP A 13 2.48 1.31 -3.99
N LEU A 14 2.50 2.65 -4.04
CA LEU A 14 1.54 3.43 -4.81
C LEU A 14 1.54 3.03 -6.29
N ARG A 15 2.72 2.90 -6.91
CA ARG A 15 2.86 2.50 -8.31
C ARG A 15 2.43 1.05 -8.53
N TYR A 16 2.79 0.14 -7.63
CA TYR A 16 2.39 -1.26 -7.67
C TYR A 16 0.87 -1.40 -7.63
N PHE A 17 0.19 -0.69 -6.72
CA PHE A 17 -1.27 -0.72 -6.62
C PHE A 17 -1.97 -0.12 -7.83
N ALA A 18 -1.50 1.03 -8.34
CA ALA A 18 -2.05 1.62 -9.55
C ALA A 18 -1.86 0.71 -10.78
N ALA A 19 -0.71 0.05 -10.90
CA ALA A 19 -0.44 -0.88 -12.00
C ALA A 19 -1.24 -2.19 -11.92
N THR A 20 -1.63 -2.61 -10.70
CA THR A 20 -2.36 -3.86 -10.45
C THR A 20 -3.85 -3.67 -10.23
N GLU A 21 -4.34 -2.42 -10.20
CA GLU A 21 -5.73 -2.04 -9.88
C GLU A 21 -6.78 -2.83 -10.69
N LYS A 22 -6.46 -3.11 -11.97
CA LYS A 22 -7.37 -3.80 -12.91
C LYS A 22 -7.00 -5.26 -13.18
N ARG A 23 -5.91 -5.78 -12.59
CA ARG A 23 -5.41 -7.15 -12.82
C ARG A 23 -5.50 -8.00 -11.55
N SER A 24 -6.66 -8.64 -11.38
CA SER A 24 -6.90 -9.83 -10.53
C SER A 24 -6.62 -9.70 -9.02
N TRP A 25 -7.34 -10.48 -8.22
CA TRP A 25 -7.44 -10.53 -6.73
C TRP A 25 -7.80 -9.23 -5.99
N LEU A 26 -7.16 -8.09 -6.30
CA LEU A 26 -7.44 -6.79 -5.68
C LEU A 26 -8.80 -6.20 -6.09
N ALA A 27 -9.21 -6.44 -7.33
CA ALA A 27 -10.54 -6.07 -7.82
C ALA A 27 -11.66 -6.94 -7.21
N CYS A 28 -11.32 -8.11 -6.65
CA CYS A 28 -12.25 -8.97 -5.91
C CYS A 28 -12.45 -8.51 -4.46
N LEU A 29 -11.62 -7.58 -3.98
CA LEU A 29 -11.74 -7.00 -2.66
C LEU A 29 -12.68 -5.80 -2.70
N SER A 30 -13.61 -5.78 -1.75
CA SER A 30 -14.45 -4.60 -1.49
C SER A 30 -13.58 -3.38 -1.14
N ALA A 31 -14.11 -2.18 -1.34
CA ALA A 31 -13.45 -0.93 -0.95
C ALA A 31 -12.89 -0.95 0.50
N PRO A 32 -13.62 -1.41 1.54
CA PRO A 32 -13.07 -1.52 2.89
C PRO A 32 -11.94 -2.54 3.04
N GLN A 33 -11.96 -3.65 2.29
CA GLN A 33 -10.86 -4.62 2.31
C GLN A 33 -9.58 -4.06 1.69
N ARG A 34 -9.70 -3.31 0.58
CA ARG A 34 -8.56 -2.62 -0.02
C ARG A 34 -7.97 -1.57 0.93
N LEU A 35 -8.83 -0.84 1.64
CA LEU A 35 -8.42 0.15 2.63
C LEU A 35 -7.68 -0.50 3.82
N LYS A 36 -8.23 -1.59 4.37
CA LYS A 36 -7.61 -2.36 5.45
C LYS A 36 -6.23 -2.90 5.03
N MET A 37 -6.14 -3.46 3.83
CA MET A 37 -4.88 -4.01 3.31
C MET A 37 -3.82 -2.91 3.10
N LEU A 38 -4.24 -1.74 2.61
CA LEU A 38 -3.38 -0.56 2.56
C LEU A 38 -2.92 -0.14 3.95
N THR A 39 -3.81 -0.07 4.94
CA THR A 39 -3.45 0.27 6.33
C THR A 39 -2.50 -0.75 6.97
N GLU A 40 -2.69 -2.05 6.71
CA GLU A 40 -1.84 -3.13 7.21
C GLU A 40 -0.47 -3.15 6.52
N LEU A 41 -0.42 -2.95 5.20
CA LEU A 41 0.84 -2.87 4.45
C LEU A 41 1.60 -1.56 4.70
N MET A 42 0.86 -0.50 5.01
CA MET A 42 1.39 0.82 5.34
C MET A 42 1.50 1.03 6.85
N GLN A 43 1.67 -0.02 7.66
CA GLN A 43 2.10 0.07 9.06
C GLN A 43 3.52 0.67 9.16
N TRP A 44 3.68 1.91 8.70
CA TRP A 44 4.97 2.58 8.62
C TRP A 44 5.40 3.05 10.00
N GLU A 45 4.54 3.68 10.79
CA GLU A 45 4.85 3.97 12.21
C GLU A 45 3.54 4.07 13.00
N ALA A 46 3.23 3.05 13.79
CA ALA A 46 2.44 3.20 15.00
C ALA A 46 3.21 2.51 16.12
N THR A 47 4.43 2.99 16.33
CA THR A 47 5.15 2.78 17.58
C THR A 47 5.02 4.09 18.34
N ASP A 48 3.95 4.21 19.13
CA ASP A 48 3.98 5.04 20.35
C ASP A 48 4.39 4.11 21.50
#